data_AF-A0A2G9P8E3-F1
#
_entry.id   AF-A0A2G9P8E3-F1
#
_cell.length_a   1.000
_cell.length_b   1.000
_cell.length_c   1.000
_cell.angle_alpha   90.00
_cell.angle_beta   90.00
_cell.angle_gamma   90.00
#
_symmetry.space_group_name_H-M   'P 1'
#
loop_
_entity.id
_entity.type
_entity.pdbx_description
1 polymer ?
#
loop_
_entity_poly.entity_id
_entity_poly.type
_entity_poly.pdbx_seq_one_letter_code
_entity_poly.pdbx_strand_id
1 'polypeptide(L)'
;MGEDTHKRVESARRLLREDAYVKEQFVALQNKLASLRSFAKSTPKIVTLDKEVTHEVKEIIDHILKNINHPKPAAKKQSSSRFQISTDLDRILSIVASREKISLGNIAKELGVSQKIVEKWARILDKYGLATLVYPKLPLLPPYLRITKAYHERNSA
;
A
#
# COMPACT_ATOMS: atom_id res chain seq x y z
N MET A 1 25.56 29.05 -0.44
CA MET A 1 24.36 28.32 -0.94
C MET A 1 24.24 26.95 -0.27
N GLY A 2 23.95 26.89 1.04
CA GLY A 2 23.89 25.62 1.79
C GLY A 2 22.73 25.50 2.80
N GLU A 3 21.98 26.57 3.05
CA GLU A 3 20.88 26.56 4.03
C GLU A 3 19.59 25.91 3.52
N ASP A 4 19.36 25.90 2.20
CA ASP A 4 18.11 25.39 1.62
C ASP A 4 17.99 23.87 1.65
N THR A 5 19.11 23.15 1.51
CA THR A 5 19.10 21.69 1.56
C THR A 5 18.84 21.19 2.97
N HIS A 6 19.37 21.86 3.99
CA HIS A 6 19.19 21.47 5.39
C HIS A 6 17.74 21.68 5.86
N LYS A 7 17.11 22.79 5.48
CA LYS A 7 15.68 23.07 5.78
C LYS A 7 14.73 22.12 5.06
N ARG A 8 15.06 21.72 3.82
CA ARG A 8 14.30 20.71 3.06
C ARG A 8 14.41 19.32 3.68
N VAL A 9 15.59 18.92 4.14
CA VAL A 9 15.80 17.64 4.84
C VAL A 9 15.09 17.60 6.18
N GLU A 10 15.10 18.70 6.94
CA GLU A 10 14.35 18.86 8.20
C GLU A 10 12.83 18.77 7.98
N SER A 11 12.31 19.42 6.94
CA SER A 11 10.88 19.41 6.61
C SER A 11 10.42 18.03 6.16
N ALA A 12 11.22 17.36 5.33
CA ALA A 12 10.99 15.96 4.94
C ALA A 12 11.04 15.04 6.17
N ARG A 13 12.02 15.20 7.06
CA ARG A 13 12.09 14.45 8.33
C ARG A 13 10.88 14.67 9.24
N ARG A 14 10.24 15.83 9.17
CA ARG A 14 9.03 16.13 9.96
C ARG A 14 7.80 15.44 9.37
N LEU A 15 7.64 15.46 8.05
CA LEU A 15 6.57 14.75 7.34
C LEU A 15 6.69 13.22 7.45
N LEU A 16 7.91 12.69 7.49
CA LEU A 16 8.18 11.25 7.64
C LEU A 16 7.96 10.73 9.07
N ARG A 17 7.77 11.61 10.07
CA ARG A 17 7.50 11.21 11.46
C ARG A 17 6.03 10.86 11.71
N GLU A 18 5.10 11.34 10.88
CA GLU A 18 3.66 11.15 11.10
C GLU A 18 3.12 9.84 10.51
N ASP A 19 3.88 9.19 9.63
CA ASP A 19 3.43 7.98 8.94
C ASP A 19 4.35 6.80 9.29
N ALA A 20 3.86 5.92 10.18
CA ALA A 20 4.63 4.79 10.73
C ALA A 20 5.21 3.89 9.64
N TYR A 21 4.47 3.71 8.54
CA TYR A 21 4.90 2.94 7.38
C TYR A 21 6.11 3.55 6.67
N VAL A 22 6.14 4.88 6.51
CA VAL A 22 7.24 5.56 5.81
C VAL A 22 8.49 5.60 6.69
N LYS A 23 8.32 5.65 8.01
CA LYS A 23 9.41 5.53 8.98
C LYS A 23 10.10 4.16 8.89
N GLU A 24 9.33 3.07 8.77
CA GLU A 24 9.90 1.73 8.58
C GLU A 24 10.69 1.62 7.27
N GLN A 25 10.13 2.13 6.16
CA GLN A 25 10.83 2.13 4.85
C GLN A 25 12.12 2.96 4.89
N PHE A 26 12.12 4.12 5.57
CA PHE A 26 13.30 4.94 5.73
C PHE A 26 14.39 4.26 6.58
N VAL A 27 14.01 3.59 7.66
CA VAL A 27 14.95 2.82 8.50
C VAL A 27 15.54 1.65 7.73
N ALA A 28 14.73 0.93 6.94
CA ALA A 28 15.21 -0.15 6.08
C ALA A 28 16.24 0.35 5.06
N LEU A 29 16.00 1.51 4.45
CA LEU A 29 16.93 2.14 3.51
C LEU A 29 18.23 2.60 4.19
N GLN A 30 18.15 3.18 5.39
CA GLN A 30 19.33 3.58 6.17
C GLN A 30 20.20 2.36 6.52
N ASN A 31 19.60 1.25 6.93
CA ASN A 31 20.32 0.01 7.25
C ASN A 31 20.98 -0.59 6.00
N LYS A 32 20.31 -0.55 4.85
CA LYS A 32 20.87 -1.02 3.57
C LYS A 32 22.07 -0.16 3.13
N LEU A 33 21.96 1.16 3.27
CA LEU A 33 23.07 2.09 3.01
C LEU A 33 24.25 1.87 3.95
N ALA A 34 23.99 1.61 5.23
CA ALA A 34 25.04 1.30 6.20
C ALA A 34 25.80 0.02 5.82
N SER A 35 25.08 -1.03 5.42
CA SER A 35 25.66 -2.29 4.94
C SER A 35 26.53 -2.11 3.69
N LEU A 36 26.05 -1.33 2.72
CA LEU A 36 26.82 -1.00 1.50
C LEU A 36 28.08 -0.19 1.82
N ARG A 37 28.01 0.73 2.79
CA ARG A 37 29.19 1.49 3.24
C ARG A 37 30.20 0.63 3.98
N SER A 38 29.77 -0.31 4.82
CA SER A 38 30.69 -1.26 5.46
C SER A 38 31.36 -2.18 4.44
N PHE A 39 30.62 -2.60 3.41
CA PHE A 39 31.14 -3.42 2.33
C PHE A 39 32.17 -2.66 1.48
N ALA A 40 31.90 -1.39 1.16
CA ALA A 40 32.85 -0.53 0.44
C ALA A 40 34.13 -0.22 1.24
N LYS A 41 34.08 -0.28 2.58
CA LYS A 41 35.26 -0.11 3.45
C LYS A 41 36.12 -1.37 3.53
N SER A 42 35.59 -2.56 3.25
CA SER A 42 36.33 -3.83 3.37
C SER A 42 37.05 -4.28 2.11
N THR A 43 36.96 -3.53 1.00
CA THR A 43 37.64 -3.84 -0.27
C THR A 43 38.56 -2.70 -0.68
N PRO A 44 39.90 -2.80 -0.47
CA PRO A 44 40.83 -1.70 -0.75
C PRO A 44 41.19 -1.52 -2.24
N LYS A 45 40.46 -2.13 -3.18
CA LYS A 45 40.68 -1.96 -4.61
C LYS A 45 39.35 -2.03 -5.35
N ILE A 46 38.91 -0.88 -5.86
CA ILE A 46 38.36 -0.62 -7.20
C ILE A 46 37.62 0.73 -7.09
N VAL A 47 38.39 1.80 -7.30
CA VAL A 47 37.90 3.15 -7.54
C VAL A 47 37.44 3.21 -8.99
N THR A 48 36.24 2.70 -9.29
CA THR A 48 35.49 2.99 -10.53
C THR A 48 33.97 2.74 -10.39
N LEU A 49 33.43 2.60 -9.17
CA LEU A 49 32.00 2.39 -8.93
C LEU A 49 31.19 3.69 -8.70
N ASP A 50 31.79 4.87 -8.90
CA ASP A 50 31.12 6.15 -8.61
C ASP A 50 30.11 6.60 -9.68
N LYS A 51 30.12 6.05 -10.90
CA LYS A 51 29.23 6.49 -11.98
C LYS A 51 27.97 5.64 -12.15
N GLU A 52 28.06 4.34 -11.89
CA GLU A 52 26.94 3.40 -12.13
C GLU A 52 25.97 3.37 -10.94
N VAL A 53 26.51 3.36 -9.71
CA VAL A 53 25.70 3.46 -8.49
C VAL A 53 25.00 4.82 -8.39
N THR A 54 25.63 5.89 -8.89
CA THR A 54 24.98 7.21 -8.92
C THR A 54 23.86 7.30 -9.95
N HIS A 55 23.91 6.51 -11.03
CA HIS A 55 22.82 6.42 -12.01
C HIS A 55 21.61 5.69 -11.44
N GLU A 56 21.80 4.51 -10.84
CA GLU A 56 20.68 3.75 -10.23
C GLU A 56 20.03 4.52 -9.08
N VAL A 57 20.82 5.17 -8.22
CA VAL A 57 20.29 5.98 -7.13
C VAL A 57 19.55 7.20 -7.67
N LYS A 58 20.02 7.82 -8.77
CA LYS A 58 19.30 8.90 -9.44
C LYS A 58 17.96 8.43 -10.01
N GLU A 59 17.91 7.28 -10.68
CA GLU A 59 16.65 6.77 -11.23
C GLU A 59 15.63 6.44 -10.14
N ILE A 60 16.08 5.88 -9.01
CA ILE A 60 15.21 5.62 -7.86
C ILE A 60 14.69 6.94 -7.27
N ILE A 61 15.55 7.95 -7.13
CA ILE A 61 15.16 9.28 -6.63
C ILE A 61 14.17 9.95 -7.60
N ASP A 62 14.42 9.93 -8.91
CA ASP A 62 13.54 10.52 -9.91
C ASP A 62 12.17 9.81 -9.97
N HIS A 63 12.15 8.49 -9.82
CA HIS A 63 10.90 7.72 -9.75
C HIS A 63 10.08 8.08 -8.50
N ILE A 64 10.74 8.25 -7.35
CA ILE A 64 10.11 8.68 -6.10
C ILE A 64 9.59 10.12 -6.24
N LEU A 65 10.37 11.03 -6.82
CA LEU A 65 9.97 12.43 -7.01
C LEU A 65 8.81 12.58 -8.00
N LYS A 66 8.76 11.78 -9.07
CA LYS A 66 7.62 11.74 -10.00
C LYS A 66 6.34 11.29 -9.31
N ASN A 67 6.42 10.34 -8.39
CA ASN A 67 5.26 9.86 -7.64
C ASN A 67 4.81 10.81 -6.52
N ILE A 68 5.68 11.70 -6.03
CA ILE A 68 5.34 12.71 -5.01
C ILE A 68 4.61 13.93 -5.63
N ASN A 69 4.85 14.23 -6.91
CA ASN A 69 4.28 15.38 -7.61
C ASN A 69 2.88 15.16 -8.19
N HIS A 70 2.24 14.02 -7.94
CA HIS A 70 0.79 13.94 -8.10
C HIS A 70 0.15 14.61 -6.88
N PRO A 71 -0.43 15.82 -7.00
CA PRO A 71 -1.25 16.36 -5.93
C PRO A 71 -2.33 15.33 -5.64
N LYS A 72 -2.25 14.71 -4.46
CA LYS A 72 -3.30 13.88 -3.88
C LYS A 72 -4.61 14.63 -4.14
N PRO A 73 -5.62 14.01 -4.79
CA PRO A 73 -6.87 14.70 -5.10
C PRO A 73 -7.38 15.33 -3.82
N ALA A 74 -7.56 16.65 -3.87
CA ALA A 74 -7.87 17.49 -2.73
C ALA A 74 -8.91 16.78 -1.84
N ALA A 75 -8.51 16.47 -0.62
CA ALA A 75 -9.41 15.95 0.40
C ALA A 75 -10.55 16.96 0.53
N LYS A 76 -11.73 16.58 0.05
CA LYS A 76 -12.96 17.33 0.28
C LYS A 76 -13.08 17.55 1.78
N LYS A 77 -13.18 18.83 2.17
CA LYS A 77 -13.49 19.32 3.53
C LYS A 77 -14.35 18.31 4.27
N GLN A 78 -13.76 17.62 5.25
CA GLN A 78 -14.49 16.80 6.20
C GLN A 78 -15.28 17.74 7.09
N SER A 79 -16.55 17.93 6.75
CA SER A 79 -17.59 18.28 7.71
C SER A 79 -17.50 17.30 8.88
N SER A 80 -17.50 17.83 10.09
CA SER A 80 -17.56 17.11 11.37
C SER A 80 -18.45 15.85 11.30
N SER A 81 -17.86 14.70 11.01
CA SER A 81 -18.52 13.40 11.09
C SER A 81 -17.68 12.50 11.98
N ARG A 82 -18.39 11.81 12.89
CA ARG A 82 -17.85 10.89 13.89
C ARG A 82 -16.77 9.99 13.25
N PHE A 83 -15.63 9.85 13.92
CA PHE A 83 -14.56 8.94 13.51
C PHE A 83 -15.11 7.51 13.28
N GLN A 84 -15.45 7.18 12.03
CA GLN A 84 -15.75 5.81 11.63
C GLN A 84 -14.40 5.10 11.46
N ILE A 85 -14.09 4.21 12.39
CA ILE A 85 -12.98 3.28 12.25
C ILE A 85 -13.36 2.33 11.11
N SER A 86 -12.76 2.53 9.93
CA SER A 86 -12.94 1.65 8.78
C SER A 86 -11.90 0.53 8.86
N THR A 87 -12.38 -0.71 8.88
CA THR A 87 -11.56 -1.91 8.81
C THR A 87 -11.36 -2.36 7.36
N ASP A 88 -10.37 -3.22 7.13
CA ASP A 88 -10.17 -3.82 5.80
C ASP A 88 -11.37 -4.66 5.35
N LEU A 89 -12.14 -5.23 6.28
CA LEU A 89 -13.39 -5.94 5.97
C LEU A 89 -14.46 -5.00 5.42
N ASP A 90 -14.58 -3.79 5.98
CA ASP A 90 -15.51 -2.77 5.49
C ASP A 90 -15.14 -2.31 4.08
N ARG A 91 -13.83 -2.17 3.82
CA ARG A 91 -13.32 -1.89 2.47
C ARG A 91 -13.69 -2.99 1.49
N ILE A 92 -13.48 -4.26 1.85
CA ILE A 92 -13.87 -5.40 1.00
C ILE A 92 -15.37 -5.36 0.70
N LEU A 93 -16.21 -5.16 1.71
CA LEU A 93 -17.65 -5.09 1.52
C LEU A 93 -18.05 -3.94 0.60
N SER A 94 -17.42 -2.76 0.72
CA SER A 94 -17.69 -1.64 -0.18
C SER A 94 -17.30 -1.95 -1.64
N ILE A 95 -16.18 -2.64 -1.84
CA ILE A 95 -15.70 -3.02 -3.17
C ILE A 95 -16.66 -4.05 -3.79
N VAL A 96 -17.02 -5.09 -3.02
CA VAL A 96 -17.94 -6.13 -3.49
C VAL A 96 -19.35 -5.55 -3.73
N ALA A 97 -19.79 -4.59 -2.91
CA ALA A 97 -21.08 -3.91 -3.08
C ALA A 97 -21.14 -3.13 -4.39
N SER A 98 -20.07 -2.39 -4.72
CA SER A 98 -20.04 -1.58 -5.94
C SER A 98 -19.99 -2.39 -7.23
N ARG A 99 -19.42 -3.61 -7.20
CA ARG A 99 -19.22 -4.45 -8.40
C ARG A 99 -20.10 -5.69 -8.47
N GLU A 100 -20.92 -5.93 -7.45
CA GLU A 100 -21.73 -7.14 -7.17
C GLU A 100 -20.93 -8.44 -7.02
N LYS A 101 -19.88 -8.62 -7.83
CA LYS A 101 -18.99 -9.79 -7.89
C LYS A 101 -17.56 -9.35 -8.18
N ILE A 102 -16.60 -9.87 -7.42
CA ILE A 102 -15.17 -9.58 -7.64
C ILE A 102 -14.29 -10.78 -7.26
N SER A 103 -13.25 -11.04 -8.06
CA SER A 103 -12.29 -12.12 -7.79
C SER A 103 -11.40 -11.79 -6.59
N LEU A 104 -10.99 -12.81 -5.83
CA LEU A 104 -10.11 -12.60 -4.68
C LEU A 104 -8.77 -11.98 -5.07
N GLY A 105 -8.27 -12.29 -6.27
CA GLY A 105 -7.04 -11.71 -6.80
C GLY A 105 -7.14 -10.20 -7.06
N ASN A 106 -8.29 -9.71 -7.52
CA ASN A 106 -8.49 -8.27 -7.73
C ASN A 106 -8.61 -7.53 -6.40
N ILE A 107 -9.32 -8.10 -5.42
CA ILE A 107 -9.38 -7.55 -4.06
C ILE A 107 -7.98 -7.49 -3.44
N ALA A 108 -7.17 -8.54 -3.61
CA ALA A 108 -5.79 -8.60 -3.12
C ALA A 108 -4.92 -7.48 -3.70
N LYS A 109 -5.06 -7.21 -5.00
CA LYS A 109 -4.37 -6.10 -5.69
C LYS A 109 -4.83 -4.73 -5.19
N GLU A 110 -6.13 -4.52 -5.01
CA GLU A 110 -6.67 -3.24 -4.54
C GLU A 110 -6.27 -2.93 -3.09
N LEU A 111 -6.17 -3.95 -2.24
CA LEU A 111 -5.81 -3.79 -0.83
C LEU A 111 -4.31 -3.93 -0.55
N GLY A 112 -3.50 -4.31 -1.55
CA GLY A 112 -2.07 -4.53 -1.39
C GLY A 112 -1.72 -5.68 -0.43
N VAL A 113 -2.61 -6.67 -0.28
CA VAL A 113 -2.42 -7.82 0.62
C VAL A 113 -2.34 -9.13 -0.15
N SER A 114 -1.76 -10.17 0.47
CA SER A 114 -1.70 -11.49 -0.15
C SER A 114 -3.09 -12.09 -0.35
N GLN A 115 -3.27 -12.83 -1.45
CA GLN A 115 -4.54 -13.51 -1.74
C GLN A 115 -4.97 -14.48 -0.63
N LYS A 116 -4.01 -15.11 0.07
CA LYS A 116 -4.29 -15.98 1.23
C LYS A 116 -4.96 -15.23 2.38
N ILE A 117 -4.58 -13.97 2.62
CA ILE A 117 -5.20 -13.14 3.66
C ILE A 117 -6.62 -12.75 3.24
N VAL A 118 -6.79 -12.33 1.98
CA VAL A 118 -8.12 -12.03 1.42
C VAL A 118 -9.04 -13.24 1.50
N GLU A 119 -8.54 -14.44 1.22
CA GLU A 119 -9.34 -15.66 1.34
C GLU A 119 -9.79 -15.92 2.79
N LYS A 120 -8.92 -15.70 3.78
CA LYS A 120 -9.30 -15.78 5.20
C LYS A 120 -10.42 -14.79 5.53
N TRP A 121 -10.28 -13.55 5.08
CA TRP A 121 -11.30 -12.52 5.25
C TRP A 121 -12.62 -12.85 4.53
N ALA A 122 -12.54 -13.39 3.31
CA ALA A 122 -13.69 -13.84 2.54
C ALA A 122 -14.47 -14.93 3.28
N ARG A 123 -13.78 -15.91 3.86
CA ARG A 123 -14.41 -16.96 4.68
C ARG A 123 -15.09 -16.40 5.93
N ILE A 124 -14.52 -15.36 6.54
CA ILE A 124 -15.14 -14.67 7.67
C ILE A 124 -16.44 -13.98 7.23
N LEU A 125 -16.41 -13.24 6.12
CA LEU A 125 -17.60 -12.57 5.58
C LEU A 125 -18.71 -13.56 5.20
N ASP A 126 -18.33 -14.71 4.65
CA ASP A 126 -19.24 -15.81 4.30
C ASP A 126 -19.88 -16.43 5.55
N LYS A 127 -19.07 -16.69 6.58
CA LYS A 127 -19.55 -17.19 7.87
C LYS A 127 -20.57 -16.26 8.54
N TYR A 128 -20.39 -14.95 8.41
CA TYR A 128 -21.32 -13.94 8.95
C TYR A 128 -22.47 -13.59 7.99
N GLY A 129 -22.54 -14.21 6.81
CA GLY A 129 -23.61 -13.99 5.83
C GLY A 129 -23.58 -12.61 5.19
N LEU A 130 -22.44 -11.91 5.22
CA LEU A 130 -22.27 -10.57 4.62
C LEU A 130 -21.94 -10.65 3.13
N ALA A 131 -21.19 -11.67 2.72
CA ALA A 131 -20.85 -11.93 1.33
C ALA A 131 -20.56 -13.42 1.13
N THR A 132 -20.98 -14.00 0.00
CA THR A 132 -20.76 -15.41 -0.33
C THR A 132 -19.44 -15.60 -1.07
N LEU A 133 -18.61 -16.51 -0.55
CA LEU A 133 -17.40 -16.96 -1.23
C LEU A 133 -17.73 -18.14 -2.15
N VAL A 134 -17.53 -17.96 -3.46
CA VAL A 134 -17.86 -18.98 -4.47
C VAL A 134 -16.59 -19.54 -5.08
N TYR A 135 -16.46 -20.87 -5.00
CA TYR A 135 -15.46 -21.65 -5.73
C TYR A 135 -16.11 -22.22 -6.99
N PRO A 136 -15.79 -21.70 -8.19
CA PRO A 136 -16.34 -22.23 -9.43
C PRO A 136 -15.90 -23.68 -9.66
N LYS A 137 -16.79 -24.51 -10.22
CA LYS A 137 -16.50 -25.92 -10.54
C LYS A 137 -15.41 -26.08 -11.61
N LEU A 138 -15.24 -25.05 -12.45
CA LEU A 138 -14.22 -25.02 -13.49
C LEU A 138 -12.87 -24.63 -12.87
N PRO A 139 -11.82 -25.47 -12.99
CA PRO A 139 -10.52 -25.24 -12.34
C PRO A 139 -9.78 -24.01 -12.87
N LEU A 140 -10.16 -23.50 -14.05
CA LEU A 140 -9.57 -22.33 -14.68
C LEU A 140 -10.09 -20.99 -14.12
N LEU A 141 -11.21 -21.00 -13.39
CA LEU A 141 -11.82 -19.78 -12.89
C LEU A 141 -11.36 -19.49 -11.46
N PRO A 142 -10.90 -18.26 -11.17
CA PRO A 142 -10.50 -17.91 -9.82
C PRO A 142 -11.71 -17.82 -8.88
N PRO A 143 -11.53 -18.10 -7.58
CA PRO A 143 -12.57 -17.88 -6.58
C PRO A 143 -12.95 -16.40 -6.53
N TYR A 144 -14.22 -16.15 -6.24
CA TYR A 144 -14.78 -14.80 -6.20
C TYR A 144 -15.73 -14.62 -5.02
N LEU A 145 -15.85 -13.37 -4.58
CA LEU A 145 -16.82 -12.92 -3.60
C LEU A 145 -18.01 -12.30 -4.31
N ARG A 146 -19.21 -12.50 -3.75
CA ARG A 146 -20.46 -11.87 -4.16
C ARG A 146 -21.22 -11.40 -2.92
N ILE A 147 -21.89 -10.26 -2.98
CA ILE A 147 -22.76 -9.81 -1.86
C ILE A 147 -23.96 -10.76 -1.69
N THR A 148 -24.33 -11.05 -0.44
CA THR A 148 -25.55 -11.79 -0.10
C THR A 148 -26.78 -10.89 -0.23
N LYS A 149 -27.93 -11.46 -0.64
CA LYS A 149 -29.20 -10.72 -0.70
C LYS A 149 -29.55 -10.03 0.63
N ALA A 150 -29.26 -10.69 1.75
CA ALA A 150 -29.50 -10.17 3.09
C ALA A 150 -28.74 -8.86 3.40
N TYR A 151 -27.53 -8.67 2.86
CA TYR A 151 -26.80 -7.41 3.02
C TYR A 151 -27.41 -6.29 2.16
N HIS A 152 -27.91 -6.64 0.97
CA HIS A 152 -28.58 -5.69 0.10
C HIS A 152 -29.88 -5.15 0.71
N GLU A 153 -30.70 -6.03 1.29
CA GLU A 153 -31.96 -5.65 1.93
C GLU A 153 -31.77 -4.73 3.14
N ARG A 154 -30.67 -4.88 3.90
CA ARG A 154 -30.39 -4.03 5.07
C ARG A 154 -29.85 -2.63 4.75
N ASN A 155 -29.25 -2.43 3.58
CA ASN A 155 -28.64 -1.15 3.19
C ASN A 155 -29.44 -0.39 2.11
N SER A 156 -30.49 -1.00 1.56
CA SER A 156 -31.41 -0.36 0.61
C SER A 156 -32.68 0.19 1.26
N ALA A 157 -32.85 0.02 2.58
CA ALA A 157 -33.97 0.53 3.38
C ALA A 157 -33.57 1.85 4.06
#